data_AF-A0A1I5V9R3-F1
#
_entry.id   AF-A0A1I5V9R3-F1
#
_cell.length_a   1.000
_cell.length_b   1.000
_cell.length_c   1.000
_cell.angle_alpha   90.00
_cell.angle_beta   90.00
_cell.angle_gamma   90.00
#
_symmetry.space_group_name_H-M   'P 1'
#
loop_
_entity.id
_entity.type
_entity.pdbx_description
1 polymer ?
#
loop_
_entity_poly.entity_id
_entity_poly.type
_entity_poly.pdbx_seq_one_letter_code
_entity_poly.pdbx_strand_id
1 'polypeptide(L)'
;MLFTYSARIVAVLALVLGVLQLVLFFLLADNPDELARYAGRASPARVLDRGVYAILLSLALGTLSEISLSLRLRQKGDRVAPDRT
;
A
#
# COMPACT_ATOMS: atom_id res chain seq x y z
N MET A 1 -6.11 -13.77 -10.14
CA MET A 1 -5.01 -13.19 -10.93
C MET A 1 -5.17 -11.67 -11.00
N LEU A 2 -6.20 -11.15 -11.68
CA LEU A 2 -6.43 -9.70 -11.80
C LEU A 2 -6.44 -8.99 -10.43
N PHE A 3 -7.27 -9.45 -9.49
CA PHE A 3 -7.32 -8.90 -8.13
C PHE A 3 -5.97 -8.92 -7.42
N THR A 4 -5.30 -10.08 -7.37
CA THR A 4 -4.00 -10.25 -6.71
C THR A 4 -2.95 -9.28 -7.27
N TYR A 5 -2.84 -9.20 -8.59
CA TYR A 5 -1.88 -8.31 -9.25
C TYR A 5 -2.24 -6.84 -9.06
N SER A 6 -3.51 -6.46 -9.25
CA SER A 6 -3.95 -5.08 -9.07
C SER A 6 -3.78 -4.62 -7.63
N ALA A 7 -4.19 -5.43 -6.64
CA ALA A 7 -4.03 -5.13 -5.23
C ALA A 7 -2.55 -4.97 -4.85
N ARG A 8 -1.67 -5.82 -5.40
CA ARG A 8 -0.22 -5.70 -5.17
C ARG A 8 0.36 -4.41 -5.75
N ILE A 9 -0.03 -4.05 -6.98
CA ILE A 9 0.41 -2.80 -7.61
C ILE A 9 -0.06 -1.59 -6.79
N VAL A 10 -1.35 -1.55 -6.43
CA VAL A 10 -1.91 -0.46 -5.62
C VAL A 10 -1.24 -0.38 -4.25
N ALA A 11 -0.96 -1.52 -3.61
CA ALA A 11 -0.23 -1.56 -2.35
C ALA A 11 1.15 -0.91 -2.48
N VAL A 12 1.94 -1.31 -3.49
CA VAL A 12 3.28 -0.73 -3.71
C VAL A 12 3.20 0.77 -3.98
N LEU A 13 2.28 1.22 -4.82
CA LEU A 13 2.11 2.65 -5.10
C LEU A 13 1.69 3.43 -3.85
N ALA A 14 0.73 2.92 -3.08
CA ALA A 14 0.29 3.54 -1.83
C ALA A 14 1.44 3.62 -0.81
N LEU A 15 2.28 2.58 -0.72
CA LEU A 15 3.45 2.57 0.15
C LEU A 15 4.45 3.65 -0.25
N VAL A 16 4.83 3.71 -1.53
CA VAL A 16 5.79 4.70 -2.04
C VAL A 16 5.28 6.12 -1.83
N LEU A 17 4.02 6.38 -2.18
CA LEU A 17 3.41 7.70 -2.01
C LEU A 17 3.27 8.09 -0.53
N GLY A 18 2.92 7.14 0.33
CA GLY A 18 2.82 7.35 1.76
C GLY A 18 4.17 7.70 2.39
N VAL A 19 5.21 6.94 2.06
CA VAL A 19 6.59 7.21 2.49
C VAL A 19 7.05 8.57 2.00
N LEU A 20 6.80 8.92 0.74
CA LEU A 20 7.17 10.24 0.20
C LEU A 20 6.50 11.38 0.98
N GLN A 21 5.21 11.25 1.33
CA GLN A 21 4.52 12.26 2.14
C GLN A 21 5.12 12.39 3.54
N LEU A 22 5.51 11.30 4.18
CA LEU A 22 6.19 11.36 5.47
C LEU A 22 7.56 12.03 5.35
N VAL A 23 8.34 11.69 4.33
CA VAL A 23 9.65 12.33 4.08
C VAL A 23 9.48 13.83 3.86
N LEU A 24 8.52 14.25 3.03
CA LEU A 24 8.23 15.67 2.80
C LEU A 24 7.77 16.36 4.09
N PHE A 25 6.91 15.72 4.88
CA PHE A 25 6.50 16.27 6.17
C PHE A 25 7.70 16.50 7.08
N PHE A 26 8.57 15.52 7.29
CA PHE A 26 9.72 15.68 8.19
C PHE A 26 10.77 16.66 7.67
N LEU A 27 10.96 16.76 6.36
CA LEU A 27 11.94 17.67 5.76
C LEU A 27 11.45 19.13 5.76
N LEU A 28 10.14 19.35 5.65
CA LEU A 28 9.55 20.68 5.47
C LEU A 28 8.55 21.08 6.57
N ALA A 29 8.51 20.37 7.70
CA ALA A 29 7.58 20.65 8.81
C ALA A 29 7.64 22.11 9.28
N ASP A 30 8.85 22.67 9.33
CA ASP A 30 9.11 24.04 9.76
C ASP A 30 8.93 25.08 8.64
N ASN A 31 8.70 24.64 7.40
CA ASN A 31 8.56 25.48 6.21
C ASN A 31 7.21 25.21 5.52
N PRO A 32 6.09 25.67 6.11
CA PRO A 32 4.75 25.31 5.65
C PRO A 32 4.45 25.75 4.21
N ASP A 33 5.04 26.87 3.76
CA ASP A 33 4.87 27.36 2.38
C ASP A 33 5.53 26.43 1.36
N GLU A 34 6.73 25.92 1.66
CA GLU A 34 7.41 24.95 0.79
C GLU A 34 6.72 23.59 0.85
N LEU A 35 6.28 23.15 2.04
CA LEU A 35 5.48 21.93 2.16
C LEU A 35 4.21 22.01 1.31
N ALA A 36 3.53 23.16 1.28
CA ALA A 36 2.33 23.36 0.48
C ALA A 36 2.58 23.29 -1.03
N ARG A 37 3.79 23.60 -1.51
CA ARG A 37 4.17 23.45 -2.92
C ARG A 37 4.30 21.98 -3.32
N TYR A 38 4.89 21.15 -2.47
CA TYR A 38 5.17 19.73 -2.78
C TYR A 38 4.04 18.78 -2.39
N ALA A 39 3.36 19.03 -1.26
CA ALA A 39 2.29 18.18 -0.73
C ALA A 39 0.86 18.69 -1.04
N GLY A 40 0.77 19.78 -1.81
CA GLY A 40 -0.46 20.51 -2.11
C GLY A 40 -0.86 21.47 -0.99
N ARG A 41 -1.83 22.36 -1.26
CA ARG A 41 -2.37 23.34 -0.30
C ARG A 41 -3.12 22.67 0.87
N ALA A 42 -2.40 21.97 1.72
CA ALA A 42 -2.90 21.26 2.87
C ALA A 42 -2.04 21.60 4.09
N SER A 43 -2.65 21.59 5.27
CA SER A 43 -1.91 21.77 6.52
C SER A 43 -0.90 20.64 6.72
N PRO A 44 0.23 20.90 7.42
CA PRO A 44 1.23 19.88 7.71
C PRO A 44 0.64 18.62 8.34
N ALA A 45 -0.27 18.78 9.31
CA ALA A 45 -0.97 17.66 9.95
C ALA A 45 -1.74 16.79 8.93
N ARG A 46 -2.42 17.41 7.96
CA ARG A 46 -3.16 16.67 6.93
C ARG A 46 -2.22 15.94 5.95
N VAL A 47 -0.99 16.41 5.75
CA VAL A 47 0.03 15.69 4.96
C VAL A 47 0.50 14.45 5.73
N LEU A 48 0.76 14.60 7.03
CA LEU A 48 1.12 13.50 7.91
C LEU A 48 0.03 12.41 7.92
N ASP A 49 -1.23 12.79 8.17
CA ASP A 49 -2.35 11.85 8.21
C ASP A 49 -2.47 11.06 6.90
N ARG A 50 -2.41 11.74 5.75
CA ARG A 50 -2.47 11.10 4.43
C ARG A 50 -1.32 10.12 4.21
N GLY A 51 -0.11 10.49 4.61
CA GLY A 51 1.06 9.60 4.55
C GLY A 51 0.87 8.34 5.39
N VAL A 52 0.43 8.50 6.65
CA VAL A 52 0.17 7.38 7.57
C VAL A 52 -0.93 6.47 7.04
N TYR A 53 -2.08 7.03 6.61
CA TYR A 53 -3.17 6.24 6.06
C TYR A 53 -2.78 5.50 4.79
N ALA A 54 -1.99 6.11 3.91
CA ALA A 54 -1.50 5.45 2.69
C ALA A 54 -0.60 4.24 3.02
N ILE A 55 0.25 4.36 4.03
CA ILE A 55 1.10 3.25 4.51
C ILE A 55 0.23 2.14 5.11
N LEU A 56 -0.70 2.47 6.01
CA LEU A 56 -1.59 1.45 6.59
C LEU A 56 -2.43 0.74 5.52
N LEU A 57 -2.97 1.49 4.55
CA LEU A 57 -3.70 0.93 3.42
C LEU A 57 -2.81 0.01 2.58
N SER A 58 -1.55 0.39 2.34
CA SER A 58 -0.61 -0.44 1.59
C SER A 58 -0.33 -1.78 2.26
N LEU A 59 -0.16 -1.79 3.59
CA LEU A 59 0.07 -3.00 4.36
C LEU A 59 -1.16 -3.92 4.32
N ALA A 60 -2.35 -3.35 4.46
CA ALA A 60 -3.60 -4.08 4.38
C ALA A 60 -3.77 -4.73 2.99
N LEU A 61 -3.60 -3.95 1.91
CA LEU A 61 -3.74 -4.46 0.54
C LEU A 61 -2.65 -5.47 0.16
N GLY A 62 -1.41 -5.25 0.60
CA GLY A 62 -0.30 -6.18 0.39
C GLY A 62 -0.59 -7.53 1.05
N THR A 63 -0.97 -7.50 2.32
CA THR A 63 -1.35 -8.70 3.08
C THR A 63 -2.51 -9.45 2.42
N LEU A 64 -3.57 -8.73 2.03
CA LEU A 64 -4.72 -9.33 1.35
C LEU A 64 -4.34 -9.96 -0.01
N SER A 65 -3.42 -9.33 -0.75
CA SER A 65 -2.90 -9.88 -2.00
C SER A 65 -2.13 -11.18 -1.76
N GLU A 66 -1.27 -11.22 -0.73
CA GLU A 66 -0.53 -12.44 -0.38
C GLU A 66 -1.44 -13.58 0.08
N ILE A 67 -2.46 -13.28 0.89
CA ILE A 67 -3.47 -14.27 1.30
C ILE A 67 -4.20 -14.81 0.06
N SER A 68 -4.64 -13.93 -0.85
CA SER A 68 -5.33 -14.31 -2.09
C SER A 68 -4.47 -15.23 -2.96
N LEU A 69 -3.17 -14.93 -3.09
CA LEU A 69 -2.22 -15.77 -3.82
C LEU A 69 -2.06 -17.14 -3.15
N SER A 70 -1.87 -17.15 -1.84
CA SER A 70 -1.62 -18.36 -1.05
C SER A 70 -2.80 -19.33 -1.10
N LEU A 71 -4.03 -18.83 -0.95
CA LEU A 71 -5.25 -19.62 -1.07
C LEU A 71 -5.39 -20.24 -2.47
N ARG A 72 -5.05 -19.47 -3.51
CA ARG A 72 -5.11 -19.96 -4.89
C ARG A 72 -4.06 -21.04 -5.18
N LEU A 73 -2.85 -20.89 -4.66
CA LEU A 73 -1.81 -21.91 -4.79
C LEU A 73 -2.23 -23.21 -4.10
N ARG A 74 -2.83 -23.11 -2.90
CA ARG A 74 -3.38 -24.27 -2.18
C ARG A 74 -4.47 -25.00 -2.97
N GLN A 75 -5.47 -24.26 -3.47
CA GLN A 75 -6.53 -24.84 -4.31
C GLN A 75 -6.01 -25.54 -5.56
N LYS A 76 -4.93 -25.03 -6.17
CA LYS A 76 -4.32 -25.67 -7.33
C LYS A 76 -3.62 -26.98 -6.96
N GLY A 77 -2.96 -27.04 -5.80
CA GLY A 77 -2.36 -28.26 -5.27
C GLY A 77 -3.40 -29.35 -4.97
N ASP A 78 -4.50 -28.97 -4.31
CA ASP A 78 -5.59 -29.89 -3.95
C ASP A 78 -6.27 -30.50 -5.18
N ARG A 79 -6.36 -29.76 -6.30
CA ARG A 79 -6.92 -30.26 -7.56
C ARG A 79 -6.01 -31.24 -8.32
N VAL A 80 -4.72 -31.27 -8.03
CA VAL A 80 -3.73 -32.07 -8.76
C VAL A 80 -3.46 -33.41 -8.09
N ALA A 81 -3.78 -33.58 -6.80
CA ALA A 81 -3.76 -34.89 -6.16
C ALA A 81 -5.05 -35.65 -6.56
N PRO A 82 -5.02 -36.57 -7.55
CA PRO A 82 -6.18 -37.37 -7.86
C PRO A 82 -6.27 -38.47 -6.80
N ASP A 83 -7.50 -38.80 -6.48
CA ASP A 83 -7.95 -39.90 -5.64
C ASP A 83 -6.95 -41.07 -5.59
N ARG A 84 -6.28 -41.23 -4.45
CA ARG A 84 -5.50 -42.43 -4.15
C ARG A 84 -6.47 -43.44 -3.55
N THR A 85 -7.20 -44.12 -4.43
CA THR A 85 -7.83 -45.42 -4.13
C THR A 85 -6.77 -46.49 -3.94
#